data_AF-A0A355S661-F1
#
_entry.id   AF-A0A355S661-F1
#
_cell.length_a   1.000
_cell.length_b   1.000
_cell.length_c   1.000
_cell.angle_alpha   90.00
_cell.angle_beta   90.00
_cell.angle_gamma   90.00
#
_symmetry.space_group_name_H-M   'P 1'
#
loop_
_entity.id
_entity.type
_entity.pdbx_description
1 polymer ?
#
loop_
_entity_poly.entity_id
_entity_poly.type
_entity_poly.pdbx_seq_one_letter_code
_entity_poly.pdbx_strand_id
1 'polypeptide(L)'
;IATRVTEAYFRILRLNEERTLISGSVSANQMILTVLRAREKAGLISKTTRLRQEAEHENLARALLNLDRLRDLALLQLETLCGGDSLPLPALHLSAIPSPPLPARTSSAVLAQRPDLLAAEARVRAAFQLEES
;
A
#
# COMPACT_ATOMS: atom_id res chain seq x y z
N ILE A 1 12.43 -13.37 -5.36
CA ILE A 1 11.38 -13.68 -4.35
C ILE A 1 11.37 -12.62 -3.24
N ALA A 2 12.53 -12.32 -2.62
CA ALA A 2 12.65 -11.24 -1.62
C ALA A 2 11.98 -9.92 -2.04
N THR A 3 12.23 -9.41 -3.24
CA THR A 3 11.58 -8.17 -3.74
C THR A 3 10.05 -8.24 -3.74
N ARG A 4 9.46 -9.36 -4.17
CA ARG A 4 8.01 -9.54 -4.23
C ARG A 4 7.37 -9.64 -2.84
N VAL A 5 8.07 -10.28 -1.89
CA VAL A 5 7.66 -10.34 -0.48
C VAL A 5 7.65 -8.92 0.10
N THR A 6 8.73 -8.16 -0.14
CA THR A 6 8.85 -6.77 0.29
C THR A 6 7.75 -5.89 -0.31
N GLU A 7 7.48 -6.00 -1.62
CA GLU A 7 6.39 -5.28 -2.30
C GLU A 7 5.02 -5.60 -1.69
N ALA A 8 4.71 -6.87 -1.47
CA ALA A 8 3.44 -7.28 -0.86
C ALA A 8 3.30 -6.72 0.57
N TYR A 9 4.38 -6.77 1.35
CA TYR A 9 4.41 -6.20 2.70
C TYR A 9 4.18 -4.68 2.69
N PHE A 10 4.94 -3.92 1.90
CA PHE A 10 4.77 -2.46 1.80
C PHE A 10 3.42 -2.06 1.23
N ARG A 11 2.82 -2.88 0.36
CA ARG A 11 1.46 -2.67 -0.14
C ARG A 11 0.45 -2.71 0.99
N ILE A 12 0.57 -3.63 1.95
CA ILE A 12 -0.31 -3.69 3.13
C ILE A 12 -0.17 -2.42 3.96
N LEU A 13 1.06 -1.96 4.21
CA LEU A 13 1.32 -0.76 5.01
C LEU A 13 0.72 0.50 4.38
N ARG A 14 0.85 0.64 3.05
CA ARG A 14 0.22 1.73 2.30
C ARG A 14 -1.32 1.66 2.43
N LEU A 15 -1.91 0.46 2.27
CA LEU A 15 -3.36 0.28 2.40
C LEU A 15 -3.87 0.60 3.81
N ASN A 16 -3.08 0.31 4.85
CA ASN A 16 -3.41 0.71 6.23
C ASN A 16 -3.48 2.23 6.40
N GLU A 17 -2.55 2.97 5.79
CA GLU A 17 -2.59 4.45 5.80
C GLU A 17 -3.80 4.98 5.05
N GLU A 18 -4.04 4.50 3.82
CA GLU A 18 -5.20 4.90 3.02
C GLU A 18 -6.52 4.62 3.78
N ARG A 19 -6.63 3.45 4.41
CA ARG A 19 -7.78 3.09 5.24
C ARG A 19 -7.97 4.06 6.41
N THR A 20 -6.90 4.44 7.08
CA THR A 20 -6.96 5.37 8.22
C THR A 20 -7.45 6.75 7.77
N LEU A 21 -6.97 7.23 6.63
CA LEU A 21 -7.41 8.51 6.03
C LEU A 21 -8.89 8.48 5.61
N ILE A 22 -9.32 7.41 4.95
CA ILE A 22 -10.72 7.26 4.53
C ILE A 22 -11.65 7.08 5.73
N SER A 23 -11.24 6.30 6.74
CA SER A 23 -11.99 6.17 7.99
C SER A 23 -12.18 7.52 8.70
N GLY A 24 -11.14 8.37 8.71
CA GLY A 24 -11.25 9.74 9.20
C GLY A 24 -12.25 10.58 8.40
N SER A 25 -12.22 10.46 7.08
CA SER A 25 -13.16 11.14 6.17
C SER A 25 -14.61 10.71 6.39
N VAL A 26 -14.86 9.41 6.59
CA VAL A 26 -16.19 8.87 6.92
C VAL A 26 -16.70 9.49 8.22
N SER A 27 -15.87 9.48 9.28
CA SER A 27 -16.24 10.07 10.58
C SER A 27 -16.55 11.57 10.46
N ALA A 28 -15.72 12.33 9.75
CA ALA A 28 -15.94 13.76 9.54
C ALA A 28 -17.24 14.03 8.75
N ASN A 29 -17.50 13.23 7.71
CA ASN A 29 -18.72 13.35 6.91
C ASN A 29 -19.99 13.05 7.75
N GLN A 30 -19.92 12.05 8.62
CA GLN A 30 -21.00 11.73 9.55
C GLN A 30 -21.33 12.89 10.51
N MET A 31 -20.31 13.63 10.97
CA MET A 31 -20.52 14.84 11.77
C MET A 31 -21.22 15.94 10.97
N ILE A 32 -20.81 16.15 9.71
CA ILE A 32 -21.45 17.11 8.80
C ILE A 32 -22.93 16.74 8.58
N LEU A 33 -23.22 15.46 8.33
CA LEU A 33 -24.59 14.96 8.16
C LEU A 33 -25.46 15.23 9.38
N THR A 34 -24.90 15.10 10.58
CA THR A 34 -25.62 15.39 11.82
C THR A 34 -26.04 16.87 11.89
N VAL A 35 -25.13 17.78 11.52
CA VAL A 35 -25.42 19.23 11.46
C VAL A 35 -26.43 19.55 10.36
N LEU A 36 -26.30 18.96 9.18
CA LEU A 36 -27.24 19.18 8.08
C LEU A 36 -28.64 18.65 8.41
N ARG A 37 -28.75 17.50 9.09
CA ARG A 37 -30.03 16.96 9.59
C ARG A 37 -30.71 17.94 10.55
N ALA A 38 -29.96 18.56 11.46
CA ALA A 38 -30.51 19.57 12.36
C ALA A 38 -31.00 20.82 11.60
N ARG A 39 -30.20 21.31 10.64
CA ARG A 39 -30.56 22.47 9.81
C ARG A 39 -31.76 22.20 8.91
N GLU A 40 -31.90 21.00 8.34
CA GLU A 40 -33.06 20.60 7.55
C GLU A 40 -34.33 20.61 8.41
N LYS A 41 -34.27 20.01 9.61
CA LYS A 41 -35.40 20.01 10.57
C LYS A 41 -35.83 21.43 10.98
N ALA A 42 -34.89 22.36 11.04
CA ALA A 42 -35.16 23.78 11.30
C ALA A 42 -35.61 24.56 10.05
N GLY A 43 -35.74 23.90 8.89
CA GLY A 43 -36.14 24.54 7.63
C GLY A 43 -35.07 25.42 6.98
N LEU A 44 -33.82 25.35 7.44
CA LEU A 44 -32.73 26.24 7.01
C LEU A 44 -32.03 25.77 5.73
N ILE A 45 -32.19 24.50 5.35
CA ILE A 45 -31.61 23.92 4.13
C ILE A 45 -32.63 23.02 3.42
N SER A 46 -32.42 22.82 2.12
CA SER A 46 -33.19 21.84 1.35
C SER A 46 -32.81 20.40 1.69
N LYS A 47 -33.81 19.50 1.64
CA LYS A 47 -33.64 18.04 1.71
C LYS A 47 -32.65 17.51 0.68
N THR A 48 -32.59 18.12 -0.52
CA THR A 48 -31.67 17.67 -1.58
C THR A 48 -30.20 17.83 -1.19
N THR A 49 -29.85 18.90 -0.46
CA THR A 49 -28.50 19.11 0.05
C THR A 49 -28.10 18.02 1.05
N ARG A 50 -29.02 17.63 1.95
CA ARG A 50 -28.76 16.54 2.89
C ARG A 50 -28.60 15.19 2.18
N LEU A 51 -29.47 14.89 1.22
CA LEU A 51 -29.41 13.63 0.46
C LEU A 51 -28.11 13.52 -0.36
N ARG A 52 -27.63 14.63 -0.95
CA ARG A 52 -26.33 14.65 -1.63
C ARG A 52 -25.20 14.29 -0.66
N GLN A 53 -25.18 14.92 0.52
CA GLN A 53 -24.17 14.61 1.53
C GLN A 53 -24.24 13.15 1.99
N GLU A 54 -25.45 12.59 2.11
CA GLU A 54 -25.66 11.20 2.50
C GLU A 54 -25.12 10.23 1.45
N ALA A 55 -25.34 10.53 0.16
CA ALA A 55 -24.72 9.76 -0.93
C ALA A 55 -23.18 9.80 -0.87
N GLU A 56 -22.58 10.95 -0.57
CA GLU A 56 -21.12 11.07 -0.39
C GLU A 56 -20.61 10.22 0.79
N HIS A 57 -21.33 10.21 1.91
CA HIS A 57 -21.01 9.34 3.04
C HIS A 57 -21.02 7.86 2.64
N GLU A 58 -22.06 7.42 1.93
CA GLU A 58 -22.16 6.03 1.44
C GLU A 58 -21.08 5.68 0.41
N ASN A 59 -20.62 6.65 -0.39
CA ASN A 59 -19.50 6.45 -1.30
C ASN A 59 -18.19 6.22 -0.53
N LEU A 60 -17.93 7.02 0.52
CA LEU A 60 -16.77 6.85 1.39
C LEU A 60 -16.82 5.52 2.15
N ALA A 61 -17.99 5.12 2.66
CA ALA A 61 -18.18 3.84 3.33
C ALA A 61 -17.88 2.66 2.41
N ARG A 62 -18.34 2.73 1.14
CA ARG A 62 -18.01 1.73 0.11
C ARG A 62 -16.52 1.70 -0.22
N ALA A 63 -15.87 2.86 -0.31
CA ALA A 63 -14.43 2.94 -0.52
C ALA A 63 -13.65 2.26 0.62
N LEU A 64 -14.08 2.44 1.87
CA LEU A 64 -13.49 1.79 3.03
C LEU A 64 -13.56 0.26 2.97
N LEU A 65 -14.74 -0.29 2.62
CA LEU A 65 -14.92 -1.74 2.43
C LEU A 65 -14.01 -2.29 1.31
N ASN A 66 -13.86 -1.54 0.22
CA ASN A 66 -12.97 -1.96 -0.86
C ASN A 66 -11.49 -1.93 -0.43
N LEU A 67 -11.07 -0.96 0.39
CA LEU A 67 -9.73 -0.93 0.96
C LEU A 67 -9.46 -2.11 1.89
N ASP A 68 -10.43 -2.47 2.74
CA ASP A 68 -10.33 -3.66 3.59
C ASP A 68 -10.14 -4.92 2.74
N ARG A 69 -10.96 -5.11 1.69
CA ARG A 69 -10.82 -6.22 0.74
C ARG A 69 -9.46 -6.25 0.05
N LEU A 70 -8.95 -5.10 -0.40
CA LEU A 70 -7.64 -5.01 -1.06
C LEU A 70 -6.49 -5.35 -0.10
N ARG A 71 -6.64 -5.00 1.17
CA ARG A 71 -5.68 -5.32 2.23
C ARG A 71 -5.65 -6.82 2.48
N ASP A 72 -6.80 -7.46 2.58
CA ASP A 72 -6.88 -8.91 2.81
C ASP A 72 -6.31 -9.71 1.63
N LEU A 73 -6.54 -9.25 0.40
CA LEU A 73 -5.90 -9.83 -0.79
C LEU A 73 -4.38 -9.66 -0.80
N ALA A 74 -3.86 -8.52 -0.31
CA ALA A 74 -2.43 -8.31 -0.18
C ALA A 74 -1.80 -9.19 0.90
N LEU A 75 -2.53 -9.46 2.00
CA LEU A 75 -2.13 -10.42 3.02
C LEU A 75 -2.06 -11.84 2.46
N LEU A 76 -3.11 -12.29 1.76
CA LEU A 76 -3.12 -13.62 1.13
C LEU A 76 -1.97 -13.79 0.13
N GLN A 77 -1.65 -12.73 -0.63
CA GLN A 77 -0.50 -12.73 -1.53
C GLN A 77 0.82 -12.89 -0.76
N LEU A 78 0.97 -12.21 0.39
CA LEU A 78 2.16 -12.32 1.23
C LEU A 78 2.29 -13.74 1.84
N GLU A 79 1.21 -14.29 2.40
CA GLU A 79 1.16 -15.66 2.92
C GLU A 79 1.60 -16.66 1.85
N THR A 80 1.05 -16.56 0.63
CA THR A 80 1.41 -17.41 -0.51
C THR A 80 2.91 -17.31 -0.86
N LEU A 81 3.48 -16.10 -0.83
CA LEU A 81 4.92 -15.89 -1.11
C LEU A 81 5.83 -16.38 0.02
N CYS A 82 5.31 -16.47 1.24
CA CYS A 82 6.02 -16.91 2.45
C CYS A 82 5.86 -18.41 2.75
N GLY A 83 5.17 -19.18 1.90
CA GLY A 83 5.02 -20.63 2.06
C GLY A 83 3.59 -21.11 2.36
N GLY A 84 2.61 -20.20 2.40
CA GLY A 84 1.19 -20.52 2.54
C GLY A 84 0.67 -20.57 3.98
N ASP A 85 1.53 -20.33 4.97
CA ASP A 85 1.11 -20.23 6.37
C ASP A 85 0.40 -18.89 6.64
N SER A 86 -0.55 -18.91 7.57
CA SER A 86 -1.27 -17.69 7.95
C SER A 86 -0.35 -16.73 8.68
N LEU A 87 -0.37 -15.46 8.25
CA LEU A 87 0.43 -14.40 8.81
C LEU A 87 -0.46 -13.36 9.50
N PRO A 88 -0.04 -12.81 10.65
CA PRO A 88 -0.79 -11.73 11.28
C PRO A 88 -0.78 -10.49 10.39
N LEU A 89 -1.90 -9.78 10.34
CA LEU A 89 -1.99 -8.52 9.62
C LEU A 89 -1.03 -7.49 10.24
N PRO A 90 -0.09 -6.93 9.46
CA PRO A 90 0.79 -5.86 9.94
C PRO A 90 -0.01 -4.65 10.42
N ALA A 91 0.23 -4.21 11.65
CA ALA A 91 -0.41 -3.02 12.23
C ALA A 91 0.37 -1.72 11.95
N LEU A 92 1.54 -1.80 11.32
CA LEU A 92 2.40 -0.66 11.09
C LEU A 92 1.88 0.23 9.93
N HIS A 93 2.28 1.50 9.95
CA HIS A 93 2.07 2.46 8.87
C HIS A 93 3.36 2.66 8.07
N LEU A 94 3.25 3.01 6.79
CA LEU A 94 4.39 3.23 5.90
C LEU A 94 5.31 4.35 6.43
N SER A 95 4.72 5.40 6.99
CA SER A 95 5.38 6.54 7.64
C SER A 95 6.32 6.16 8.79
N ALA A 96 6.19 4.97 9.38
CA ALA A 96 7.09 4.49 10.41
C ALA A 96 8.39 3.87 9.87
N ILE A 97 8.52 3.67 8.54
CA ILE A 97 9.67 3.01 7.93
C ILE A 97 10.69 4.05 7.44
N PRO A 98 11.94 4.01 7.91
CA PRO A 98 12.98 4.93 7.45
C PRO A 98 13.42 4.59 6.02
N SER A 99 13.63 5.64 5.21
CA SER A 99 14.24 5.48 3.89
C SER A 99 15.72 5.14 4.04
N PRO A 100 16.25 4.14 3.29
CA PRO A 100 17.67 3.83 3.34
C PRO A 100 18.51 5.01 2.82
N PRO A 101 19.69 5.27 3.40
CA PRO A 101 20.58 6.32 2.92
C PRO A 101 21.11 5.98 1.52
N LEU A 102 21.38 7.02 0.72
CA LEU A 102 21.97 6.85 -0.60
C LEU A 102 23.42 6.33 -0.48
N PRO A 103 23.85 5.41 -1.35
CA PRO A 103 25.22 4.90 -1.33
C PRO A 103 26.22 6.00 -1.72
N ALA A 104 27.35 6.07 -1.02
CA ALA A 104 28.41 7.05 -1.27
C ALA A 104 29.31 6.72 -2.49
N ARG A 105 29.09 5.58 -3.17
CA ARG A 105 29.92 5.13 -4.31
C ARG A 105 29.38 5.67 -5.64
N THR A 106 30.24 5.69 -6.65
CA THR A 106 29.85 5.96 -8.04
C THR A 106 28.88 4.89 -8.56
N SER A 107 27.98 5.27 -9.46
CA SER A 107 26.93 4.39 -10.01
C SER A 107 27.48 3.11 -10.64
N SER A 108 28.66 3.16 -11.27
CA SER A 108 29.32 2.01 -11.91
C SER A 108 29.75 0.94 -10.90
N ALA A 109 30.28 1.34 -9.74
CA ALA A 109 30.72 0.41 -8.71
C ALA A 109 29.55 -0.32 -8.03
N VAL A 110 28.38 0.32 -7.95
CA VAL A 110 27.14 -0.30 -7.44
C VAL A 110 26.61 -1.34 -8.42
N LEU A 111 26.62 -1.03 -9.72
CA LEU A 111 26.15 -1.96 -10.76
C LEU A 111 27.01 -3.23 -10.80
N ALA A 112 28.33 -3.12 -10.64
CA ALA A 112 29.25 -4.26 -10.65
C ALA A 112 28.98 -5.30 -9.55
N GLN A 113 28.28 -4.92 -8.46
CA GLN A 113 27.91 -5.86 -7.39
C GLN A 113 26.57 -6.56 -7.62
N ARG A 114 25.85 -6.27 -8.71
CA ARG A 114 24.55 -6.90 -8.94
C ARG A 114 24.72 -8.39 -9.31
N PRO A 115 23.98 -9.29 -8.64
CA PRO A 115 24.13 -10.73 -8.85
C PRO A 115 23.72 -11.20 -10.25
N ASP A 116 22.81 -10.49 -10.92
CA ASP A 116 22.40 -10.81 -12.29
C ASP A 116 23.51 -10.51 -13.31
N LEU A 117 24.23 -9.41 -13.14
CA LEU A 117 25.39 -9.07 -13.97
C LEU A 117 26.57 -10.01 -13.72
N LEU A 118 26.86 -10.34 -12.47
CA LEU A 118 27.91 -11.32 -12.13
C LEU A 118 27.59 -12.71 -12.71
N ALA A 119 26.33 -13.14 -12.66
CA ALA A 119 25.92 -14.40 -13.29
C ALA A 119 26.02 -14.35 -14.82
N ALA A 120 25.68 -13.22 -15.45
CA ALA A 120 25.83 -13.05 -16.90
C ALA A 120 27.30 -13.09 -17.32
N GLU A 121 28.18 -12.43 -16.56
CA GLU A 121 29.63 -12.48 -16.77
C GLU A 121 30.16 -13.91 -16.63
N ALA A 122 29.78 -14.63 -15.58
CA ALA A 122 30.17 -16.02 -15.38
C ALA A 122 29.70 -16.92 -16.55
N ARG A 123 28.48 -16.72 -17.08
CA ARG A 123 27.98 -17.45 -18.26
C ARG A 123 28.82 -17.18 -19.51
N VAL A 124 29.24 -15.93 -19.73
CA VAL A 124 30.10 -15.58 -20.86
C VAL A 124 31.48 -16.22 -20.69
N ARG A 125 32.08 -16.14 -19.50
CA ARG A 125 33.38 -16.78 -19.23
C ARG A 125 33.33 -18.29 -19.45
N ALA A 126 32.29 -18.96 -18.97
CA ALA A 126 32.08 -20.39 -19.19
C ALA A 126 31.89 -20.73 -20.68
N ALA A 127 31.16 -19.91 -21.44
CA ALA A 127 30.94 -20.13 -22.87
C ALA A 127 32.23 -20.02 -23.70
N PHE A 128 33.18 -19.18 -23.28
CA PHE A 128 34.46 -18.98 -23.96
C PHE A 128 35.64 -19.72 -23.32
N GLN A 129 35.38 -20.58 -22.32
CA GLN A 129 36.42 -21.32 -21.56
C GLN A 129 37.52 -20.40 -21.01
N LEU A 130 37.17 -19.16 -20.63
CA LEU A 130 38.10 -18.16 -20.10
C LEU A 130 38.52 -18.45 -18.64
N GLU A 131 38.33 -19.68 -18.16
CA GLU A 131 38.59 -20.07 -16.76
C GLU A 131 40.05 -20.55 -16.53
N GLU A 132 40.87 -20.75 -17.57
CA GLU A 132 42.25 -21.27 -17.44
C GLU A 132 43.32 -20.56 -18.33
N SER A 133 43.43 -19.23 -18.33
CA SER A 133 44.60 -18.53 -18.91
C SER A 133 45.08 -17.37 -18.05
#